data_AF-A0AAU6VNX9-F1
#
_entry.id   AF-A0AAU6VNX9-F1
#
_cell.length_a   1.000
_cell.length_b   1.000
_cell.length_c   1.000
_cell.angle_alpha   90.00
_cell.angle_beta   90.00
_cell.angle_gamma   90.00
#
_symmetry.space_group_name_H-M   'P 1'
#
loop_
_entity.id
_entity.type
_entity.pdbx_description
1 polymer ?
#
loop_
_entity_poly.entity_id
_entity_poly.type
_entity_poly.pdbx_seq_one_letter_code
_entity_poly.pdbx_strand_id
1 'polypeptide(L)'
;MKKIIVVSIALLLSGCVTQVDKFSYLKQWNDSWQACDRQGKTSTLTFPASPWFTALAREDKIAVLIYLNELKDYQCTEDEALRLKAVLADADITTLNDLLKGFIYFEAPDKEAIQHLDQSQVEALAKAIDGPFNPLKVAEDLGMLQP
;
A
#
# COMPACT_ATOMS: atom_id res chain seq x y z
N MET A 1 14.15 -24.19 -69.24
CA MET A 1 14.56 -24.58 -67.88
C MET A 1 15.83 -23.82 -67.47
N LYS A 2 15.73 -22.83 -66.57
CA LYS A 2 16.80 -22.46 -65.64
C LYS A 2 16.22 -21.52 -64.57
N LYS A 3 16.63 -21.77 -63.33
CA LYS A 3 15.85 -21.56 -62.10
C LYS A 3 15.96 -20.11 -61.62
N ILE A 4 14.81 -19.56 -61.23
CA ILE A 4 14.69 -18.36 -60.40
C ILE A 4 15.29 -18.72 -59.02
N ILE A 5 16.34 -18.04 -58.59
CA ILE A 5 16.83 -18.12 -57.21
C ILE A 5 16.27 -16.89 -56.50
N VAL A 6 15.14 -17.08 -55.81
CA VAL A 6 14.60 -16.12 -54.84
C VAL A 6 15.44 -16.27 -53.58
N VAL A 7 16.32 -15.31 -53.30
CA VAL A 7 17.03 -15.23 -52.02
C VAL A 7 16.09 -14.59 -51.01
N SER A 8 15.38 -15.42 -50.26
CA SER A 8 14.61 -15.01 -49.10
C SER A 8 15.57 -14.60 -47.98
N ILE A 9 15.74 -13.30 -47.77
CA ILE A 9 16.38 -12.76 -46.56
C ILE A 9 15.40 -13.00 -45.41
N ALA A 10 15.65 -14.04 -44.63
CA ALA A 10 14.98 -14.25 -43.36
C ALA A 10 15.42 -13.14 -42.41
N LEU A 11 14.54 -12.15 -42.19
CA LEU A 11 14.66 -11.21 -41.08
C LEU A 11 14.64 -12.03 -39.78
N LEU A 12 15.81 -12.19 -39.16
CA LEU A 12 15.94 -12.60 -37.78
C LEU A 12 15.33 -11.48 -36.92
N LEU A 13 14.04 -11.58 -36.65
CA LEU A 13 13.39 -10.86 -35.56
C LEU A 13 13.92 -11.46 -34.26
N SER A 14 15.14 -11.08 -33.86
CA SER A 14 15.56 -11.20 -32.47
C SER A 14 14.69 -10.24 -31.67
N GLY A 15 13.54 -10.71 -31.22
CA GLY A 15 12.81 -10.04 -30.16
C GLY A 15 13.75 -9.97 -28.96
N CYS A 16 14.25 -8.78 -28.66
CA CYS A 16 14.86 -8.53 -27.35
C CYS A 16 13.80 -8.86 -26.31
N VAL A 17 13.93 -10.01 -25.66
CA VAL A 17 13.23 -10.27 -24.40
C VAL A 17 13.85 -9.30 -23.41
N THR A 18 13.22 -8.14 -23.22
CA THR A 18 13.58 -7.22 -22.14
C THR A 18 13.21 -7.92 -20.83
N GLN A 19 14.20 -8.48 -20.15
CA GLN A 19 13.98 -9.04 -18.82
C GLN A 19 13.59 -7.90 -17.88
N VAL A 20 12.40 -8.00 -17.29
CA VAL A 20 11.91 -7.02 -16.33
C VAL A 20 12.80 -7.08 -15.07
N ASP A 21 13.39 -5.95 -14.68
CA ASP A 21 14.23 -5.85 -13.48
C ASP A 21 13.37 -5.75 -12.22
N LYS A 22 12.97 -6.91 -11.69
CA LYS A 22 12.12 -7.03 -10.50
C LYS A 22 12.78 -6.47 -9.23
N PHE A 23 14.11 -6.52 -9.14
CA PHE A 23 14.83 -6.00 -7.99
C PHE A 23 14.68 -4.48 -7.91
N SER A 24 14.69 -3.79 -9.04
CA SER A 24 14.38 -2.36 -9.09
C SER A 24 12.98 -2.03 -8.61
N TYR A 25 11.95 -2.82 -8.96
CA TYR A 25 10.59 -2.62 -8.44
C TYR A 25 10.49 -2.88 -6.94
N LEU A 26 11.13 -3.95 -6.45
CA LEU A 26 11.18 -4.24 -5.01
C LEU A 26 11.88 -3.11 -4.23
N LYS A 27 13.00 -2.62 -4.76
CA LYS A 27 13.72 -1.49 -4.18
C LYS A 27 12.87 -0.23 -4.15
N GLN A 28 12.18 0.09 -5.24
CA GLN A 28 11.29 1.25 -5.31
C GLN A 28 10.18 1.19 -4.26
N TRP A 29 9.51 0.03 -4.13
CA TRP A 29 8.50 -0.16 -3.09
C TRP A 29 9.08 -0.01 -1.69
N ASN A 30 10.22 -0.64 -1.39
CA ASN A 30 10.88 -0.50 -0.11
C ASN A 30 11.29 0.96 0.19
N ASP A 31 11.80 1.69 -0.79
CA ASP A 31 12.20 3.08 -0.63
C ASP A 31 10.96 3.98 -0.34
N SER A 32 9.85 3.72 -1.03
CA SER A 32 8.56 4.37 -0.81
C SER A 32 8.04 4.09 0.61
N TRP A 33 8.03 2.83 1.03
CA TRP A 33 7.65 2.43 2.38
C TRP A 33 8.49 3.13 3.46
N GLN A 34 9.82 3.17 3.31
CA GLN A 34 10.69 3.88 4.26
C GLN A 34 10.44 5.39 4.29
N ALA A 35 10.04 5.98 3.16
CA ALA A 35 9.66 7.40 3.11
C ALA A 35 8.34 7.65 3.85
N CYS A 36 7.33 6.80 3.62
CA CYS A 36 6.03 6.83 4.30
C CYS A 36 6.16 6.63 5.81
N ASP A 37 6.96 5.66 6.26
CA ASP A 37 7.24 5.45 7.69
C ASP A 37 7.89 6.67 8.35
N ARG A 38 8.84 7.32 7.66
CA ARG A 38 9.44 8.57 8.15
C ARG A 38 8.41 9.69 8.23
N GLN A 39 7.56 9.83 7.21
CA GLN A 39 6.47 10.82 7.21
C GLN A 39 5.50 10.58 8.37
N GLY A 40 5.09 9.34 8.61
CA GLY A 40 4.19 8.99 9.71
C GLY A 40 4.80 9.36 11.07
N LYS A 41 6.07 9.00 11.29
CA LYS A 41 6.80 9.30 12.54
C LYS A 41 6.98 10.78 12.83
N THR A 42 7.14 11.62 11.79
CA THR A 42 7.34 13.07 11.94
C THR A 42 6.07 13.89 11.70
N SER A 43 4.95 13.21 11.41
CA SER A 43 3.66 13.85 11.15
C SER A 43 3.20 14.68 12.34
N THR A 44 2.73 15.89 12.04
CA THR A 44 2.11 16.81 13.00
C THR A 44 0.59 16.85 12.83
N LEU A 45 0.01 15.77 12.27
CA LEU A 45 -1.42 15.66 12.02
C LEU A 45 -2.22 15.99 13.28
N THR A 46 -3.09 17.00 13.18
CA THR A 46 -4.18 17.18 14.14
C THR A 46 -5.32 16.27 13.71
N PHE A 47 -5.61 15.25 14.51
CA PHE A 47 -6.61 14.24 14.15
C PHE A 47 -8.00 14.89 13.98
N PRO A 48 -8.67 14.70 12.84
CA PRO A 48 -9.95 15.34 12.54
C PRO A 48 -11.11 14.63 13.26
N ALA A 49 -11.07 14.56 14.60
CA ALA A 49 -12.07 13.88 15.40
C ALA A 49 -13.49 14.44 15.14
N SER A 50 -14.37 13.61 14.58
CA SER A 50 -15.77 13.95 14.41
C SER A 50 -16.57 13.71 15.70
N PRO A 51 -17.77 14.31 15.86
CA PRO A 51 -18.65 13.98 16.98
C PRO A 51 -18.97 12.48 17.08
N TRP A 52 -19.08 11.81 15.92
CA TRP A 52 -19.24 10.36 15.84
C TRP A 52 -18.06 9.63 16.47
N PHE A 53 -16.83 9.96 16.05
CA PHE A 53 -15.62 9.33 16.60
C PHE A 53 -15.49 9.56 18.11
N THR A 54 -15.77 10.79 18.57
CA THR A 54 -15.70 11.13 19.99
C THR A 54 -16.70 10.35 20.84
N ALA A 55 -17.85 9.97 20.27
CA ALA A 55 -18.88 9.18 20.96
C ALA A 55 -18.56 7.68 21.04
N LEU A 56 -17.58 7.18 20.28
CA LEU A 56 -17.20 5.77 20.30
C LEU A 56 -16.64 5.34 21.67
N ALA A 57 -16.82 4.05 21.98
CA ALA A 57 -16.14 3.41 23.09
C ALA A 57 -14.62 3.45 22.88
N ARG A 58 -13.84 3.37 23.96
CA ARG A 58 -12.37 3.45 23.89
C ARG A 58 -11.77 2.41 22.95
N GLU A 59 -12.26 1.18 23.00
CA GLU A 59 -11.79 0.08 22.16
C GLU A 59 -12.07 0.35 20.67
N ASP A 60 -13.28 0.82 20.34
CA ASP A 60 -13.64 1.21 18.97
C ASP A 60 -12.80 2.39 18.46
N LYS A 61 -12.49 3.37 19.31
CA LYS A 61 -11.58 4.46 18.94
C LYS A 61 -10.19 3.94 18.58
N ILE A 62 -9.66 3.01 19.38
CA ILE A 62 -8.36 2.39 19.13
C ILE A 62 -8.40 1.60 17.81
N ALA A 63 -9.43 0.78 17.59
CA ALA A 63 -9.59 0.01 16.37
C ALA A 63 -9.64 0.92 15.13
N VAL A 64 -10.42 2.01 15.19
CA VAL A 64 -10.48 3.01 14.11
C VAL A 64 -9.13 3.69 13.89
N LEU A 65 -8.41 4.08 14.95
CA LEU A 65 -7.09 4.71 14.80
C LEU A 65 -6.06 3.78 14.15
N ILE A 66 -6.04 2.51 14.55
CA ILE A 66 -5.16 1.50 13.96
C ILE A 66 -5.52 1.31 12.48
N TYR A 67 -6.79 1.06 12.17
CA TYR A 67 -7.25 0.88 10.79
C TYR A 67 -6.90 2.09 9.91
N LEU A 68 -7.18 3.31 10.38
CA LEU A 68 -6.87 4.53 9.62
C LEU A 68 -5.38 4.70 9.42
N ASN A 69 -4.55 4.38 10.41
CA ASN A 69 -3.10 4.42 10.27
C ASN A 69 -2.62 3.45 9.19
N GLU A 70 -3.04 2.19 9.27
CA GLU A 70 -2.65 1.16 8.31
C GLU A 70 -3.14 1.48 6.90
N LEU A 71 -4.34 2.05 6.79
CA LEU A 71 -4.89 2.48 5.50
C LEU A 71 -4.03 3.59 4.89
N LYS A 72 -3.56 4.54 5.71
CA LYS A 72 -2.73 5.66 5.23
C LYS A 72 -1.33 5.23 4.87
N ASP A 73 -0.75 4.31 5.62
CA ASP A 73 0.53 3.68 5.30
C ASP A 73 0.45 2.89 3.99
N TYR A 74 -0.62 2.10 3.79
CA TYR A 74 -0.89 1.40 2.52
C TYR A 74 -1.06 2.38 1.36
N GLN A 75 -1.95 3.37 1.47
CA GLN A 75 -2.23 4.36 0.42
C GLN A 75 -0.97 5.13 -0.01
N CYS A 76 -0.05 5.37 0.92
CA CYS A 76 1.21 6.05 0.63
C CYS A 76 2.14 5.25 -0.30
N THR A 77 2.01 3.92 -0.33
CA THR A 77 2.86 3.01 -1.14
C THR A 77 2.10 2.26 -2.23
N GLU A 78 0.80 2.53 -2.40
CA GLU A 78 -0.12 1.74 -3.23
C GLU A 78 0.36 1.63 -4.68
N ASP A 79 0.81 2.73 -5.28
CA ASP A 79 1.29 2.75 -6.66
C ASP A 79 2.56 1.89 -6.86
N GLU A 80 3.51 1.93 -5.93
CA GLU A 80 4.68 1.04 -5.98
C GLU A 80 4.30 -0.41 -5.72
N ALA A 81 3.39 -0.67 -4.77
CA ALA A 81 2.91 -2.02 -4.46
C ALA A 81 2.21 -2.65 -5.66
N LEU A 82 1.31 -1.92 -6.34
CA LEU A 82 0.61 -2.39 -7.54
C LEU A 82 1.57 -2.69 -8.69
N ARG A 83 2.58 -1.84 -8.90
CA ARG A 83 3.62 -2.08 -9.91
C ARG A 83 4.46 -3.31 -9.60
N LEU A 84 4.83 -3.51 -8.34
CA LEU A 84 5.56 -4.69 -7.90
C LEU A 84 4.72 -5.96 -8.07
N LYS A 85 3.44 -5.95 -7.66
CA LYS A 85 2.50 -7.07 -7.86
C LYS A 85 2.38 -7.46 -9.33
N ALA A 86 2.24 -6.49 -10.24
CA ALA A 86 2.13 -6.75 -11.67
C ALA A 86 3.37 -7.48 -12.23
N VAL A 87 4.56 -7.06 -11.82
CA VAL A 87 5.84 -7.66 -12.27
C VAL A 87 6.08 -9.05 -11.68
N LEU A 88 5.57 -9.32 -10.47
CA LEU A 88 5.69 -10.63 -9.83
C LEU A 88 4.70 -11.65 -10.41
N ALA A 89 3.50 -11.20 -10.79
CA ALA A 89 2.47 -12.05 -11.39
C ALA A 89 2.87 -12.57 -12.77
N ASP A 90 3.59 -11.78 -13.58
CA ASP A 90 4.04 -12.15 -14.92
C ASP A 90 5.08 -13.29 -14.93
N ALA A 91 5.74 -13.53 -13.81
CA ALA A 91 6.99 -14.29 -13.82
C ALA A 91 7.00 -15.58 -13.01
N ASP A 92 5.83 -16.12 -12.67
CA ASP A 92 5.67 -17.38 -11.93
C ASP A 92 6.44 -17.38 -10.58
N ILE A 93 6.62 -16.20 -9.96
CA ILE A 93 7.29 -16.05 -8.65
C ILE A 93 6.24 -15.90 -7.55
N THR A 94 5.45 -16.96 -7.37
CA THR A 94 4.39 -17.01 -6.35
C THR A 94 4.95 -16.89 -4.94
N THR A 95 6.10 -17.51 -4.64
CA THR A 95 6.73 -17.48 -3.31
C THR A 95 7.10 -16.07 -2.84
N LEU A 96 7.66 -15.23 -3.72
CA LEU A 96 8.03 -13.86 -3.35
C LEU A 96 6.78 -12.99 -3.15
N ASN A 97 5.78 -13.15 -4.02
CA ASN A 97 4.52 -12.45 -3.87
C ASN A 97 3.82 -12.82 -2.55
N ASP A 98 3.78 -14.11 -2.20
CA ASP A 98 3.18 -14.58 -0.96
C ASP A 98 3.96 -14.13 0.28
N LEU A 99 5.30 -14.08 0.19
CA LEU A 99 6.13 -13.49 1.25
C LEU A 99 5.83 -12.00 1.43
N LEU A 100 5.70 -11.24 0.33
CA LEU A 100 5.40 -9.81 0.37
C LEU A 100 4.00 -9.49 0.91
N LYS A 101 3.00 -10.35 0.69
CA LYS A 101 1.68 -10.22 1.35
C LYS A 101 1.78 -10.27 2.89
N GLY A 102 2.81 -10.91 3.42
CA GLY A 102 3.11 -10.91 4.85
C GLY A 102 3.79 -9.63 5.35
N PHE A 103 4.23 -8.74 4.45
CA PHE A 103 4.76 -7.43 4.84
C PHE A 103 3.61 -6.46 5.08
N ILE A 104 3.74 -5.76 6.19
CA ILE A 104 2.80 -4.74 6.63
C ILE A 104 2.68 -3.69 5.50
N TYR A 105 1.44 -3.36 5.13
CA TYR A 105 1.08 -2.36 4.09
C TYR A 105 1.33 -2.75 2.63
N PHE A 106 1.66 -4.02 2.32
CA PHE A 106 1.67 -4.49 0.93
C PHE A 106 0.25 -4.75 0.39
N GLU A 107 -0.67 -5.08 1.28
CA GLU A 107 -2.11 -5.21 1.02
C GLU A 107 -2.86 -4.14 1.81
N ALA A 108 -4.05 -3.79 1.32
CA ALA A 108 -4.96 -2.93 2.07
C ALA A 108 -5.34 -3.59 3.39
N PRO A 109 -5.47 -2.81 4.49
CA PRO A 109 -5.87 -3.37 5.77
C PRO A 109 -7.29 -3.94 5.69
N ASP A 110 -7.50 -5.00 6.45
CA ASP A 110 -8.80 -5.60 6.63
C ASP A 110 -9.73 -4.67 7.47
N LYS A 111 -11.04 -4.89 7.40
CA LYS A 111 -12.03 -4.06 8.09
C LYS A 111 -12.67 -4.79 9.28
N GLU A 112 -12.17 -5.97 9.64
CA GLU A 112 -12.87 -6.93 10.48
C GLU A 112 -13.07 -6.37 11.88
N ALA A 113 -12.06 -5.64 12.39
CA ALA A 113 -12.08 -4.99 13.69
C ALA A 113 -13.00 -3.75 13.75
N ILE A 114 -13.43 -3.21 12.61
CA ILE A 114 -14.27 -2.01 12.52
C ILE A 114 -15.60 -2.26 11.79
N GLN A 115 -15.88 -3.50 11.35
CA GLN A 115 -17.02 -3.80 10.48
C GLN A 115 -18.38 -3.50 11.13
N HIS A 116 -18.45 -3.54 12.47
CA HIS A 116 -19.64 -3.23 13.25
C HIS A 116 -19.92 -1.72 13.39
N LEU A 117 -18.97 -0.88 12.96
CA LEU A 117 -19.06 0.58 13.03
C LEU A 117 -19.71 1.17 11.76
N ASP A 118 -20.14 2.43 11.85
CA ASP A 118 -20.64 3.18 10.68
C ASP A 118 -19.50 3.43 9.69
N GLN A 119 -19.49 2.66 8.61
CA GLN A 119 -18.45 2.72 7.58
C GLN A 119 -18.40 4.06 6.85
N SER A 120 -19.54 4.76 6.72
CA SER A 120 -19.57 6.07 6.07
C SER A 120 -18.80 7.12 6.86
N GLN A 121 -18.81 7.00 8.20
CA GLN A 121 -18.08 7.88 9.09
C GLN A 121 -16.58 7.55 9.10
N VAL A 122 -16.22 6.25 9.09
CA VAL A 122 -14.83 5.82 8.94
C VAL A 122 -14.25 6.34 7.63
N GLU A 123 -14.98 6.22 6.51
CA GLU A 123 -14.55 6.73 5.21
C GLU A 123 -14.44 8.25 5.18
N ALA A 124 -15.34 8.97 5.85
CA ALA A 124 -15.25 10.42 5.97
C ALA A 124 -13.98 10.85 6.72
N LEU A 125 -13.66 10.18 7.83
CA LEU A 125 -12.40 10.40 8.55
C LEU A 125 -11.18 10.06 7.70
N ALA A 126 -11.20 8.92 7.01
CA ALA A 126 -10.12 8.52 6.13
C ALA A 126 -9.86 9.57 5.05
N LYS A 127 -10.89 10.20 4.48
CA LYS A 127 -10.74 11.29 3.50
C LYS A 127 -10.20 12.58 4.09
N ALA A 128 -10.43 12.84 5.38
CA ALA A 128 -9.97 14.03 6.07
C ALA A 128 -8.49 13.95 6.51
N ILE A 129 -7.90 12.75 6.52
CA ILE A 129 -6.50 12.53 6.91
C ILE A 129 -5.64 12.48 5.65
N ASP A 130 -4.65 13.37 5.60
CA ASP A 130 -3.66 13.44 4.52
C ASP A 130 -2.39 12.68 4.90
N GLY A 131 -2.16 11.56 4.21
CA GLY A 131 -0.96 10.72 4.35
C GLY A 131 -0.78 9.98 5.69
N PRO A 132 0.36 9.27 5.84
CA PRO A 132 0.75 8.58 7.06
C PRO A 132 0.81 9.49 8.29
N PHE A 133 0.52 8.93 9.46
CA PHE A 133 0.59 9.63 10.74
C PHE A 133 1.11 8.74 11.86
N ASN A 134 1.30 9.31 13.06
CA ASN A 134 1.72 8.56 14.23
C ASN A 134 0.50 8.24 15.11
N PRO A 135 0.03 6.99 15.18
CA PRO A 135 -1.20 6.64 15.90
C PRO A 135 -1.04 6.77 17.42
N LEU A 136 0.18 6.57 17.95
CA LEU A 136 0.47 6.77 19.37
C LEU A 136 0.40 8.24 19.75
N LYS A 137 0.95 9.13 18.91
CA LYS A 137 0.88 10.58 19.15
C LYS A 137 -0.57 11.06 19.09
N VAL A 138 -1.33 10.60 18.10
CA VAL A 138 -2.76 10.91 18.00
C VAL A 138 -3.53 10.40 19.21
N ALA A 139 -3.29 9.17 19.66
CA ALA A 139 -3.93 8.63 20.85
C ALA A 139 -3.58 9.43 22.12
N GLU A 140 -2.34 9.94 22.23
CA GLU A 140 -1.92 10.83 23.31
C GLU A 140 -2.72 12.15 23.28
N ASP A 141 -2.77 12.80 22.12
CA ASP A 141 -3.44 14.10 21.92
C ASP A 141 -4.96 14.01 22.16
N LEU A 142 -5.54 12.84 21.90
CA LEU A 142 -6.93 12.52 22.19
C LEU A 142 -7.19 12.08 23.64
N GLY A 143 -6.16 12.01 24.49
CA GLY A 143 -6.27 11.60 25.89
C GLY A 143 -6.59 10.12 26.08
N MET A 144 -6.28 9.25 25.11
CA MET A 144 -6.65 7.83 25.12
C MET A 144 -5.63 6.93 25.83
N LEU A 145 -4.44 7.44 26.14
CA LEU A 145 -3.33 6.67 26.73
C LEU A 145 -3.36 6.59 28.27
N GLN A 146 -4.33 7.23 28.94
CA GLN A 146 -4.52 7.08 30.39
C GLN A 146 -5.50 5.94 30.71
N PRO A 147 -5.27 5.19 31.81
CA PRO A 147 -6.14 4.11 32.26
C PRO A 147 -7.52 4.59 32.74
#